data_AF-A0A265UX31-F1
#
_entry.id   AF-A0A265UX31-F1
#
_cell.length_a   1.000
_cell.length_b   1.000
_cell.length_c   1.000
_cell.angle_alpha   90.00
_cell.angle_beta   90.00
_cell.angle_gamma   90.00
#
_symmetry.space_group_name_H-M   'P 1'
#
loop_
_entity.id
_entity.type
_entity.pdbx_description
1 polymer ?
#
loop_
_entity_poly.entity_id
_entity_poly.type
_entity_poly.pdbx_seq_one_letter_code
_entity_poly.pdbx_strand_id
1 'polypeptide(L)'
;MDSKNEHLIMRDWLAIERTKLANERTFLAYFRTFLVILGTGITIIKLDLFRELKSFGIILIVSSIFILCIGVFRLFRVKRTIRKHYKE
;
A
#
# COMPACT_ATOMS: atom_id res chain seq x y z
N MET A 1 27.78 34.34 -9.61
CA MET A 1 27.47 33.26 -10.57
C MET A 1 26.80 32.09 -9.82
N ASP A 2 25.76 32.35 -9.00
CA ASP A 2 25.39 31.42 -7.92
C ASP A 2 23.87 31.25 -7.71
N SER A 3 23.09 31.29 -8.79
CA SER A 3 21.61 31.14 -8.72
C SER A 3 21.07 29.94 -9.50
N LYS A 4 21.89 29.29 -10.33
CA LYS A 4 21.44 28.17 -11.18
C LYS A 4 21.40 26.80 -10.47
N ASN A 5 22.25 26.58 -9.46
CA ASN A 5 22.38 25.26 -8.84
C ASN A 5 21.30 24.97 -7.78
N GLU A 6 20.89 25.96 -6.97
CA GLU A 6 19.81 25.76 -5.99
C GLU A 6 18.45 25.49 -6.63
N HIS A 7 18.17 26.14 -7.77
CA HIS A 7 16.89 25.96 -8.47
C HIS A 7 16.76 24.57 -9.12
N LEU A 8 17.89 23.92 -9.45
CA LEU A 8 17.90 22.52 -9.91
C LEU A 8 17.60 21.57 -8.74
N ILE A 9 18.25 21.77 -7.59
CA ILE A 9 18.05 20.94 -6.38
C ILE A 9 16.59 21.01 -5.89
N MET A 10 15.98 22.20 -5.87
CA MET A 10 14.58 22.38 -5.43
C MET A 10 13.58 21.73 -6.40
N ARG A 11 13.82 21.81 -7.72
CA ARG A 11 12.96 21.17 -8.73
C ARG A 11 13.06 19.65 -8.67
N ASP A 12 14.25 19.11 -8.49
CA ASP A 12 14.48 17.68 -8.36
C ASP A 12 13.87 17.13 -7.06
N TRP A 13 13.96 17.88 -5.97
CA TRP A 13 13.28 17.54 -4.71
C TRP A 13 11.75 17.48 -4.87
N LEU A 14 11.17 18.49 -5.53
CA LEU A 14 9.73 18.51 -5.80
C LEU A 14 9.30 17.38 -6.76
N ALA A 15 10.15 16.94 -7.68
CA ALA A 15 9.90 15.80 -8.56
C ALA A 15 9.93 14.45 -7.80
N ILE A 16 10.86 14.30 -6.84
CA ILE A 16 10.94 13.13 -5.95
C ILE A 16 9.70 13.07 -5.04
N GLU A 17 9.24 14.20 -4.52
CA GLU A 17 8.06 14.23 -3.65
C GLU A 17 6.79 13.82 -4.41
N ARG A 18 6.61 14.28 -5.66
CA ARG A 18 5.48 13.87 -6.50
C ARG A 18 5.48 12.38 -6.83
N THR A 19 6.65 11.79 -7.11
CA THR A 19 6.77 10.35 -7.37
C THR A 19 6.53 9.52 -6.12
N LYS A 20 6.99 9.97 -4.96
CA LYS A 20 6.67 9.36 -3.65
C LYS A 20 5.18 9.40 -3.35
N LEU A 21 4.54 10.56 -3.52
CA LEU A 21 3.11 10.75 -3.25
C LEU A 21 2.24 9.89 -4.18
N ALA A 22 2.64 9.75 -5.44
CA ALA A 22 2.00 8.85 -6.39
C ALA A 22 2.11 7.37 -5.95
N ASN A 23 3.27 6.96 -5.44
CA ASN A 23 3.48 5.59 -4.98
C ASN A 23 2.73 5.29 -3.65
N GLU A 24 2.62 6.28 -2.75
CA GLU A 24 1.75 6.18 -1.57
C GLU A 24 0.28 6.08 -1.96
N ARG A 25 -0.17 6.80 -2.99
CA ARG A 25 -1.53 6.68 -3.52
C ARG A 25 -1.82 5.26 -4.05
N THR A 26 -0.89 4.68 -4.80
CA THR A 26 -1.02 3.29 -5.28
C THR A 26 -1.09 2.32 -4.11
N PHE A 27 -0.28 2.51 -3.07
CA PHE A 27 -0.37 1.69 -1.85
C PHE A 27 -1.73 1.82 -1.15
N LEU A 28 -2.23 3.04 -0.96
CA LEU A 28 -3.53 3.26 -0.34
C LEU A 28 -4.67 2.64 -1.16
N ALA A 29 -4.54 2.58 -2.49
CA ALA A 29 -5.49 1.85 -3.34
C ALA A 29 -5.44 0.33 -3.10
N TYR A 30 -4.26 -0.27 -2.97
CA TYR A 30 -4.12 -1.69 -2.56
C TYR A 30 -4.64 -1.95 -1.15
N PHE A 31 -4.42 -1.02 -0.21
CA PHE A 31 -4.94 -1.14 1.14
C PHE A 31 -6.47 -1.05 1.18
N ARG A 32 -7.07 -0.19 0.36
CA ARG A 32 -8.52 -0.10 0.20
C ARG A 32 -9.11 -1.41 -0.32
N THR A 33 -8.55 -1.99 -1.37
CA THR A 33 -9.07 -3.26 -1.92
C THR A 33 -8.94 -4.40 -0.92
N PHE A 34 -7.85 -4.43 -0.14
CA PHE A 34 -7.70 -5.36 0.98
C PHE A 34 -8.84 -5.24 2.00
N LEU A 35 -9.13 -4.03 2.50
CA LEU A 35 -10.17 -3.82 3.51
C LEU A 35 -11.56 -4.22 3.00
N VAL A 36 -11.87 -3.95 1.73
CA VAL A 36 -13.16 -4.33 1.12
C VAL A 36 -13.29 -5.86 1.06
N ILE A 37 -12.26 -6.56 0.62
CA ILE A 37 -12.26 -8.03 0.53
C ILE A 37 -12.36 -8.65 1.93
N LEU A 38 -11.59 -8.14 2.89
CA LEU A 38 -11.60 -8.60 4.28
C LEU A 38 -12.97 -8.37 4.94
N GLY A 39 -13.54 -7.18 4.78
CA GLY A 39 -14.88 -6.85 5.30
C GLY A 39 -15.97 -7.73 4.69
N THR A 40 -15.88 -7.99 3.39
CA THR A 40 -16.80 -8.92 2.69
C THR A 40 -16.67 -10.34 3.23
N GLY A 41 -15.44 -10.84 3.42
CA GLY A 41 -15.19 -12.17 3.99
C GLY A 41 -15.72 -12.33 5.41
N ILE A 42 -15.52 -11.32 6.26
CA ILE A 42 -16.08 -11.31 7.63
C ILE A 42 -17.61 -11.29 7.59
N THR A 43 -18.20 -10.49 6.70
CA THR A 43 -19.66 -10.38 6.56
C THR A 43 -20.28 -11.72 6.15
N ILE A 44 -19.67 -12.43 5.20
CA ILE A 44 -20.11 -13.76 4.76
C ILE A 44 -20.05 -14.78 5.91
N ILE A 45 -18.99 -14.77 6.72
CA ILE A 45 -18.85 -15.71 7.87
C ILE A 45 -19.87 -15.41 8.97
N LYS A 46 -20.20 -14.13 9.19
CA LYS A 46 -21.10 -13.69 10.25
C LYS A 46 -22.58 -13.85 9.88
N LEU A 47 -22.90 -13.93 8.59
CA LEU A 47 -24.24 -14.21 8.11
C LEU A 47 -24.56 -15.70 8.22
N ASP A 48 -25.35 -16.08 9.23
CA ASP A 48 -25.80 -17.47 9.46
C ASP A 48 -26.58 -18.07 8.27
N LEU A 49 -27.12 -17.22 7.39
CA LEU A 49 -27.80 -17.63 6.15
C LEU A 49 -26.87 -18.36 5.16
N PHE A 50 -25.56 -18.21 5.29
CA PHE A 50 -24.57 -18.70 4.34
C PHE A 50 -23.66 -19.78 4.94
N ARG A 51 -24.24 -20.71 5.70
CA ARG A 51 -23.48 -21.78 6.40
C ARG A 51 -22.63 -22.64 5.47
N GLU A 52 -23.08 -22.88 4.23
CA GLU A 52 -22.30 -23.58 3.20
C GLU A 52 -21.15 -22.75 2.62
N LEU A 53 -21.29 -21.41 2.56
CA LEU A 53 -20.24 -20.51 2.08
C LEU A 53 -19.22 -20.15 3.17
N LYS A 54 -19.39 -20.62 4.40
CA LYS A 54 -18.47 -20.34 5.51
C LYS A 54 -17.03 -20.80 5.18
N SER A 55 -16.89 -21.91 4.45
CA SER A 55 -15.60 -22.40 3.94
C SER A 55 -14.97 -21.42 2.93
N PHE A 56 -15.77 -20.85 2.03
CA PHE A 56 -15.33 -19.82 1.10
C PHE A 56 -14.91 -18.53 1.81
N GLY A 57 -15.60 -18.14 2.89
CA GLY A 57 -15.25 -16.99 3.70
C GLY A 57 -13.86 -17.10 4.33
N ILE A 58 -13.47 -18.28 4.80
CA ILE A 58 -12.14 -18.55 5.36
C ILE A 58 -11.06 -18.41 4.28
N ILE A 59 -11.28 -18.98 3.09
CA ILE A 59 -10.35 -18.86 1.96
C ILE A 59 -10.18 -17.38 1.57
N LEU A 60 -11.27 -16.61 1.58
CA LEU A 60 -11.26 -15.18 1.28
C LEU A 60 -10.46 -14.37 2.31
N ILE A 61 -10.61 -14.68 3.60
CA ILE A 61 -9.82 -14.04 4.67
C ILE A 61 -8.33 -14.38 4.54
N VAL A 62 -7.97 -15.64 4.29
CA VAL A 62 -6.57 -16.04 4.09
C VAL A 62 -5.97 -15.33 2.88
N SER A 63 -6.70 -15.27 1.77
CA SER A 63 -6.29 -14.53 0.57
C SER A 63 -6.11 -13.04 0.85
N SER A 64 -6.98 -12.43 1.66
CA SER A 64 -6.85 -11.04 2.08
C SER A 64 -5.56 -10.80 2.89
N ILE A 65 -5.19 -11.70 3.80
CA ILE A 65 -3.93 -11.62 4.56
C ILE A 65 -2.73 -11.64 3.61
N PHE A 66 -2.79 -12.48 2.56
CA PHE A 66 -1.74 -12.57 1.55
C PHE A 66 -1.61 -11.27 0.75
N ILE A 67 -2.73 -10.70 0.30
CA ILE A 67 -2.76 -9.42 -0.42
C ILE A 67 -2.24 -8.28 0.46
N LEU A 68 -2.60 -8.26 1.74
CA LEU A 68 -2.07 -7.28 2.71
C LEU A 68 -0.57 -7.43 2.87
N CYS A 69 -0.07 -8.65 3.08
CA CYS A 69 1.37 -8.91 3.22
C CYS A 69 2.15 -8.41 1.99
N ILE A 70 1.66 -8.68 0.78
CA ILE A 70 2.27 -8.18 -0.47
C ILE A 70 2.24 -6.64 -0.51
N GLY A 71 1.10 -6.02 -0.17
CA GLY A 71 0.94 -4.57 -0.14
C GLY A 71 1.88 -3.89 0.86
N VAL A 72 1.93 -4.40 2.09
CA VAL A 72 2.79 -3.91 3.18
C VAL A 72 4.26 -4.10 2.81
N PHE A 73 4.65 -5.26 2.27
CA PHE A 73 6.02 -5.52 1.85
C PHE A 73 6.47 -4.55 0.75
N ARG A 74 5.58 -4.21 -0.20
CA ARG A 74 5.84 -3.23 -1.25
C ARG A 74 6.03 -1.81 -0.69
N LEU A 75 5.20 -1.40 0.27
CA LEU A 75 5.36 -0.11 0.95
C LEU A 75 6.66 -0.05 1.76
N PHE A 76 6.96 -1.12 2.50
CA PHE A 76 8.17 -1.20 3.30
C PHE A 76 9.42 -1.19 2.44
N ARG A 77 9.43 -1.86 1.27
CA ARG A 77 10.53 -1.78 0.30
C ARG A 77 10.81 -0.33 -0.11
N VAL A 78 9.76 0.42 -0.48
CA VAL A 78 9.92 1.82 -0.93
C VAL A 78 10.34 2.74 0.22
N LYS A 79 9.76 2.58 1.42
CA LYS A 79 10.20 3.32 2.61
C LYS A 79 11.65 3.00 3.01
N ARG A 80 12.10 1.75 2.84
CA ARG A 80 13.44 1.31 3.24
C ARG A 80 14.52 1.78 2.25
N THR A 81 14.21 1.91 0.96
CA THR A 81 15.11 2.52 -0.03
C THR A 81 15.38 3.99 0.28
N ILE A 82 14.35 4.76 0.68
CA ILE A 82 14.48 6.19 0.99
C ILE A 82 15.34 6.42 2.25
N ARG A 83 15.20 5.58 3.27
CA ARG A 83 15.98 5.73 4.52
C ARG A 83 17.48 5.43 4.34
N LYS A 84 17.88 4.74 3.26
CA LYS A 84 19.28 4.37 3.02
C LYS A 84 20.08 5.46 2.28
N HIS A 85 19.41 6.44 1.66
CA HIS A 85 20.06 7.53 0.91
C HIS A 85 20.04 8.89 1.64
N TYR A 86 19.47 8.99 2.84
CA TYR A 86 19.45 10.22 3.64
C TYR A 86 20.33 10.10 4.90
N LYS A 87 21.38 9.27 4.83
CA LYS A 87 22.37 9.14 5.90
C LYS A 87 23.82 9.29 5.41
N GLU A 88 24.00 9.80 4.19
CA GLU A 88 25.27 10.34 3.71
C GLU A 88 25.04 11.77 3.22
#